data_AF-A0A5J4TER4-F1
#
_entry.id   AF-A0A5J4TER4-F1
#
_cell.length_a   1.000
_cell.length_b   1.000
_cell.length_c   1.000
_cell.angle_alpha   90.00
_cell.angle_beta   90.00
_cell.angle_gamma   90.00
#
_symmetry.space_group_name_H-M   'P 1'
#
loop_
_entity.id
_entity.type
_entity.pdbx_description
1 polymer ?
#
loop_
_entity_poly.entity_id
_entity_poly.type
_entity_poly.pdbx_seq_one_letter_code
_entity_poly.pdbx_strand_id
1 'polypeptide(L)'
;PEDYNVEIRHKLSNQPWLLTFLRTFIQIKQRMLYIWITNINISSFDCYNDEDGLSHWRAAPDIICFKSDVLQIVGAIIAIINLVIFFSLSAVINITIFNHNPKNGGLLSCPNGTFASIQNILLFIIIFVMRMFYRWPFWRFLLSFGISVIIVFYLVILQPYYSIMSNFLSSIQWAIFGSMRLCMEIGYLFQKQMNNYVPSIIFIFIGAFLSIAFLVSIYYILQRRRKKMLFLKKGQPYINL
;
A
#
# COMPACT_ATOMS: atom_id res chain seq x y z
N PRO A 1 -12.56 5.07 44.68
CA PRO A 1 -12.04 6.00 43.64
C PRO A 1 -11.35 5.26 42.47
N GLU A 2 -10.56 4.23 42.73
CA GLU A 2 -9.91 3.41 41.70
C GLU A 2 -10.90 2.53 40.90
N ASP A 3 -11.88 1.90 41.56
CA ASP A 3 -12.88 1.07 40.88
C ASP A 3 -13.73 1.83 39.84
N TYR A 4 -14.09 3.07 40.16
CA TYR A 4 -14.86 3.92 39.25
C TYR A 4 -14.08 4.25 37.96
N ASN A 5 -12.76 4.39 38.07
CA ASN A 5 -11.88 4.61 36.92
C ASN A 5 -11.72 3.37 36.04
N VAL A 6 -11.74 2.17 36.63
CA VAL A 6 -11.68 0.90 35.88
C VAL A 6 -12.98 0.65 35.13
N GLU A 7 -14.12 0.90 35.77
CA GLU A 7 -15.44 0.74 35.13
C GLU A 7 -15.66 1.74 34.00
N ILE A 8 -15.25 3.01 34.18
CA ILE A 8 -15.26 4.02 33.12
C ILE A 8 -14.34 3.62 31.98
N ARG A 9 -13.10 3.17 32.25
CA ARG A 9 -12.18 2.69 31.19
C ARG A 9 -12.78 1.53 30.40
N HIS A 10 -13.46 0.59 31.06
CA HIS A 10 -14.10 -0.54 30.42
C HIS A 10 -15.34 -0.15 29.60
N LYS A 11 -16.16 0.79 30.10
CA LYS A 11 -17.29 1.36 29.34
C LYS A 11 -16.81 2.18 28.15
N LEU A 12 -15.74 2.95 28.31
CA LEU A 12 -15.18 3.81 27.27
C LEU A 12 -14.49 2.95 26.19
N SER A 13 -13.70 1.93 26.57
CA SER A 13 -12.98 1.05 25.64
C SER A 13 -13.91 0.17 24.79
N ASN A 14 -15.11 -0.16 25.28
CA ASN A 14 -16.09 -0.96 24.55
C ASN A 14 -17.04 -0.13 23.68
N GLN A 15 -16.87 1.20 23.62
CA GLN A 15 -17.69 2.04 22.75
C GLN A 15 -17.34 1.78 21.27
N PRO A 16 -18.29 1.34 20.44
CA PRO A 16 -18.02 0.94 19.06
C PRO A 16 -17.51 2.10 18.20
N TRP A 17 -17.95 3.33 18.48
CA TRP A 17 -17.45 4.53 17.78
C TRP A 17 -16.00 4.84 18.12
N LEU A 18 -15.62 4.72 19.41
CA LEU A 18 -14.24 4.96 19.87
C LEU A 18 -13.30 3.90 19.30
N LEU A 19 -13.71 2.63 19.30
CA LEU A 19 -12.93 1.55 18.71
C LEU A 19 -12.73 1.75 17.20
N THR A 20 -13.78 2.20 16.50
CA THR A 20 -13.72 2.49 15.06
C THR A 20 -12.83 3.69 14.78
N PHE A 21 -12.91 4.75 15.59
CA PHE A 21 -12.06 5.92 15.50
C PHE A 21 -10.59 5.56 15.74
N LEU A 22 -10.29 4.84 16.83
CA LEU A 22 -8.94 4.42 17.17
C LEU A 22 -8.34 3.52 16.09
N ARG A 23 -9.12 2.56 15.56
CA ARG A 23 -8.71 1.72 14.42
C ARG A 23 -8.42 2.54 13.17
N THR A 24 -9.29 3.50 12.84
CA THR A 24 -9.11 4.36 11.66
C THR A 24 -7.87 5.25 11.84
N PHE A 25 -7.68 5.82 13.03
CA PHE A 25 -6.53 6.65 13.37
C PHE A 25 -5.23 5.85 13.30
N ILE A 26 -5.19 4.64 13.88
CA ILE A 26 -4.04 3.73 13.81
C ILE A 26 -3.78 3.35 12.34
N GLN A 27 -4.80 3.02 11.55
CA GLN A 27 -4.63 2.69 10.13
C GLN A 27 -4.06 3.85 9.31
N ILE A 28 -4.55 5.08 9.51
CA ILE A 28 -4.04 6.27 8.81
C ILE A 28 -2.60 6.55 9.22
N LYS A 29 -2.33 6.56 10.53
CA LYS A 29 -0.97 6.78 11.07
C LYS A 29 -0.01 5.72 10.57
N GLN A 30 -0.41 4.45 10.62
CA GLN A 30 0.37 3.34 10.12
C GLN A 30 0.65 3.51 8.63
N ARG A 31 -0.35 3.77 7.76
CA ARG A 31 -0.10 3.90 6.32
C ARG A 31 0.79 5.09 5.95
N MET A 32 0.57 6.26 6.55
CA MET A 32 1.35 7.48 6.23
C MET A 32 2.79 7.37 6.77
N LEU A 33 2.94 6.95 8.02
CA LEU A 33 4.27 6.78 8.63
C LEU A 33 5.01 5.60 8.03
N TYR A 34 4.31 4.56 7.56
CA TYR A 34 4.94 3.38 6.99
C TYR A 34 5.75 3.71 5.74
N ILE A 35 5.16 4.48 4.81
CA ILE A 35 5.87 4.91 3.61
C ILE A 35 7.07 5.79 4.01
N TRP A 36 6.90 6.74 4.92
CA TRP A 36 7.97 7.65 5.30
C TRP A 36 9.14 6.94 6.01
N ILE A 37 8.85 6.10 7.01
CA ILE A 37 9.85 5.33 7.77
C ILE A 37 10.57 4.34 6.85
N THR A 38 9.85 3.60 6.02
CA THR A 38 10.49 2.65 5.08
C THR A 38 11.41 3.38 4.11
N ASN A 39 11.00 4.55 3.63
CA ASN A 39 11.78 5.34 2.69
C ASN A 39 13.07 5.88 3.31
N ILE A 40 13.03 6.35 4.56
CA ILE A 40 14.24 6.80 5.28
C ILE A 40 15.21 5.64 5.51
N ASN A 41 14.71 4.51 6.02
CA ASN A 41 15.57 3.36 6.31
C ASN A 41 16.24 2.81 5.04
N ILE A 42 15.53 2.76 3.90
CA ILE A 42 16.13 2.36 2.63
C ILE A 42 17.17 3.38 2.16
N SER A 43 16.88 4.68 2.32
CA SER A 43 17.81 5.74 1.93
C SER A 43 19.12 5.71 2.73
N SER A 44 19.12 5.14 3.94
CA SER A 44 20.33 4.99 4.77
C SER A 44 21.40 4.08 4.16
N PHE A 45 21.04 3.22 3.20
CA PHE A 45 22.00 2.35 2.49
C PHE A 45 21.97 2.49 0.97
N ASP A 46 21.04 3.26 0.39
CA ASP A 46 20.93 3.58 -1.05
C ASP A 46 21.75 4.83 -1.43
N CYS A 47 23.08 4.71 -1.33
CA CYS A 47 24.04 5.77 -1.67
C CYS A 47 24.57 5.60 -3.10
N TYR A 48 24.85 6.71 -3.79
CA TYR A 48 25.61 6.71 -5.05
C TYR A 48 26.80 7.67 -4.97
N ASN A 49 27.89 7.34 -5.66
CA ASN A 49 29.07 8.20 -5.73
C ASN A 49 28.91 9.15 -6.91
N ASP A 50 29.11 10.44 -6.66
CA ASP A 50 29.12 11.47 -7.70
C ASP A 50 30.53 11.62 -8.32
N GLU A 51 30.64 12.39 -9.41
CA GLU A 51 31.91 12.62 -10.13
C GLU A 51 32.99 13.26 -9.24
N ASP A 52 32.59 13.96 -8.17
CA ASP A 52 33.46 14.56 -7.16
C ASP A 52 33.98 13.57 -6.09
N GLY A 53 33.62 12.27 -6.19
CA GLY A 53 34.02 11.23 -5.24
C GLY A 53 33.29 11.28 -3.89
N LEU A 54 32.27 12.13 -3.75
CA LEU A 54 31.37 12.20 -2.60
C LEU A 54 30.18 11.26 -2.79
N SER A 55 29.77 10.57 -1.72
CA SER A 55 28.61 9.68 -1.73
C SER A 55 27.36 10.44 -1.27
N HIS A 56 26.28 10.39 -2.05
CA HIS A 56 25.03 11.10 -1.79
C HIS A 56 23.85 10.13 -1.68
N TRP A 57 22.82 10.51 -0.93
CA TRP A 57 21.56 9.78 -0.87
C TRP A 57 20.86 9.87 -2.23
N ARG A 58 20.53 8.72 -2.83
CA ARG A 58 19.80 8.72 -4.11
C ARG A 58 18.41 9.38 -4.03
N ALA A 59 17.82 9.40 -2.84
CA ALA A 59 16.54 10.06 -2.56
C ALA A 59 16.61 11.58 -2.52
N ALA A 60 17.74 12.12 -2.07
CA ALA A 60 17.92 13.50 -1.66
C ALA A 60 19.42 13.83 -1.87
N PRO A 61 19.80 14.32 -3.06
CA PRO A 61 21.20 14.51 -3.41
C PRO A 61 21.90 15.51 -2.47
N ASP A 62 21.16 16.37 -1.79
CA ASP A 62 21.70 17.33 -0.82
C ASP A 62 22.25 16.67 0.46
N ILE A 63 21.91 15.39 0.72
CA ILE A 63 22.34 14.66 1.91
C ILE A 63 23.52 13.76 1.56
N ILE A 64 24.66 14.03 2.19
CA ILE A 64 25.90 13.26 2.02
C ILE A 64 25.82 11.98 2.87
N CYS A 65 26.17 10.84 2.28
CA CYS A 65 26.33 9.58 2.99
C CYS A 65 27.57 9.60 3.90
N PHE A 66 27.60 8.71 4.88
CA PHE A 66 28.79 8.59 5.74
C PHE A 66 30.02 8.24 4.90
N LYS A 67 31.08 9.04 5.02
CA LYS A 67 32.33 8.90 4.26
C LYS A 67 33.13 7.64 4.63
N SER A 68 32.86 7.04 5.80
CA SER A 68 33.51 5.81 6.25
C SER A 68 32.63 4.61 5.89
N ASP A 69 33.21 3.68 5.11
CA ASP A 69 32.56 2.42 4.73
C ASP A 69 32.03 1.65 5.96
N VAL A 70 32.74 1.70 7.08
CA VAL A 70 32.35 1.01 8.33
C VAL A 70 31.09 1.61 8.93
N LEU A 71 30.99 2.94 9.01
CA LEU A 71 29.80 3.62 9.54
C LEU A 71 28.58 3.41 8.63
N GLN A 72 28.81 3.36 7.32
CA GLN A 72 27.75 3.08 6.36
C GLN A 72 27.22 1.64 6.50
N ILE A 73 28.10 0.65 6.67
CA ILE A 73 27.70 -0.75 6.91
C ILE A 73 26.92 -0.88 8.22
N VAL A 74 27.40 -0.27 9.31
CA VAL A 74 26.71 -0.30 10.61
C VAL A 74 25.34 0.40 10.52
N GLY A 75 25.27 1.55 9.85
CA GLY A 75 24.01 2.26 9.59
C GLY A 75 23.02 1.43 8.78
N ALA A 76 23.51 0.72 7.75
CA ALA A 76 22.70 -0.19 6.96
C ALA A 76 22.13 -1.35 7.80
N ILE A 77 22.94 -1.96 8.68
CA ILE A 77 22.50 -3.04 9.57
C ILE A 77 21.41 -2.53 10.52
N ILE A 78 21.59 -1.36 11.14
CA ILE A 78 20.59 -0.76 12.04
C ILE A 78 19.28 -0.47 11.27
N ALA A 79 19.38 0.07 10.06
CA ALA A 79 18.22 0.35 9.22
C ALA A 79 17.46 -0.94 8.84
N ILE A 80 18.17 -2.03 8.54
CA ILE A 80 17.56 -3.34 8.27
C ILE A 80 16.84 -3.88 9.51
N ILE A 81 17.48 -3.81 10.68
CA ILE A 81 16.85 -4.23 11.95
C ILE A 81 15.57 -3.43 12.23
N ASN A 82 15.63 -2.10 12.06
CA ASN A 82 14.47 -1.23 12.24
C ASN A 82 13.33 -1.55 11.25
N LEU A 83 13.66 -1.85 9.99
CA LEU A 83 12.68 -2.30 9.01
C LEU A 83 12.01 -3.61 9.43
N VAL A 84 12.79 -4.59 9.91
CA VAL A 84 12.26 -5.88 10.38
C VAL A 84 11.34 -5.70 11.59
N ILE A 85 11.74 -4.90 12.58
CA ILE A 85 10.92 -4.62 13.77
C ILE A 85 9.61 -3.94 13.36
N PHE A 86 9.70 -2.89 12.53
CA PHE A 86 8.54 -2.13 12.10
C PHE A 86 7.58 -2.95 11.24
N PHE A 87 8.12 -3.82 10.37
CA PHE A 87 7.35 -4.78 9.59
C PHE A 87 6.64 -5.80 10.48
N SER A 88 7.35 -6.36 11.46
CA SER A 88 6.80 -7.34 12.40
C SER A 88 5.68 -6.74 13.24
N LEU A 89 5.87 -5.51 13.74
CA LEU A 89 4.85 -4.77 14.47
C LEU A 89 3.62 -4.50 13.60
N SER A 90 3.82 -4.08 12.35
CA SER A 90 2.73 -3.87 11.39
C SER A 90 1.95 -5.17 11.14
N ALA A 91 2.62 -6.31 10.99
CA ALA A 91 1.97 -7.61 10.78
C ALA A 91 1.15 -8.02 12.02
N VAL A 92 1.74 -7.90 13.21
CA VAL A 92 1.05 -8.21 14.47
C VAL A 92 -0.20 -7.34 14.63
N ILE A 93 -0.09 -6.03 14.45
CA ILE A 93 -1.23 -5.10 14.54
C ILE A 93 -2.34 -5.47 13.54
N ASN A 94 -1.99 -5.77 12.28
CA ASN A 94 -2.97 -6.13 11.26
C ASN A 94 -3.64 -7.49 11.50
N ILE A 95 -2.95 -8.44 12.14
CA ILE A 95 -3.52 -9.75 12.47
C ILE A 95 -4.39 -9.65 13.74
N THR A 96 -3.91 -8.94 14.77
CA THR A 96 -4.54 -8.85 16.09
C THR A 96 -5.74 -7.90 16.15
N ILE A 97 -5.65 -6.71 15.55
CA ILE A 97 -6.74 -5.71 15.62
C ILE A 97 -7.95 -6.14 14.77
N PHE A 98 -7.73 -6.88 13.69
CA PHE A 98 -8.77 -7.31 12.75
C PHE A 98 -9.36 -8.68 13.08
N ASN A 99 -9.20 -9.17 14.32
CA ASN A 99 -9.82 -10.42 14.72
C ASN A 99 -11.36 -10.24 14.81
N HIS A 100 -12.01 -10.77 13.78
CA HIS A 100 -13.42 -11.09 13.56
C HIS A 100 -14.46 -10.50 14.52
N ASN A 101 -15.09 -9.38 14.15
CA ASN A 101 -16.44 -9.05 14.62
C ASN A 101 -17.38 -8.79 13.43
N PRO A 102 -18.09 -9.83 12.93
CA PRO A 102 -18.87 -9.77 11.70
C PRO A 102 -20.14 -8.92 11.77
N LYS A 103 -20.53 -8.41 12.95
CA LYS A 103 -21.75 -7.58 13.10
C LYS A 103 -21.52 -6.07 12.98
N ASN A 104 -20.29 -5.58 13.22
CA ASN A 104 -19.98 -4.15 13.36
C ASN A 104 -18.79 -3.70 12.50
N GLY A 105 -18.66 -4.21 11.27
CA GLY A 105 -17.59 -3.79 10.36
C GLY A 105 -17.82 -2.37 9.85
N GLY A 106 -16.93 -1.43 10.19
CA GLY A 106 -16.91 -0.10 9.59
C GLY A 106 -16.47 -0.11 8.12
N LEU A 107 -16.46 1.06 7.48
CA LEU A 107 -16.18 1.25 6.04
C LEU A 107 -14.83 0.65 5.57
N LEU A 108 -13.86 0.42 6.47
CA LEU A 108 -12.54 -0.14 6.18
C LEU A 108 -12.26 -1.46 6.93
N SER A 109 -13.28 -2.09 7.51
CA SER A 109 -13.10 -3.34 8.25
C SER A 109 -13.01 -4.54 7.31
N CYS A 110 -11.91 -5.28 7.42
CA CYS A 110 -11.72 -6.58 6.76
C CYS A 110 -12.13 -7.72 7.71
N PRO A 111 -12.89 -8.74 7.26
CA PRO A 111 -12.99 -10.03 7.94
C PRO A 111 -11.66 -10.76 8.06
N ASN A 112 -10.71 -10.49 7.16
CA ASN A 112 -9.45 -11.22 7.04
C ASN A 112 -8.23 -10.31 7.28
N GLY A 113 -7.69 -10.30 8.49
CA GLY A 113 -6.46 -9.57 8.84
C GLY A 113 -5.21 -10.04 8.06
N THR A 114 -5.21 -11.27 7.56
CA THR A 114 -4.11 -11.78 6.72
C THR A 114 -4.02 -11.04 5.38
N PHE A 115 -5.15 -10.66 4.78
CA PHE A 115 -5.16 -9.88 3.55
C PHE A 115 -4.59 -8.47 3.76
N ALA A 116 -4.96 -7.82 4.86
CA ALA A 116 -4.41 -6.51 5.23
C ALA A 116 -2.89 -6.59 5.47
N SER A 117 -2.42 -7.68 6.09
CA SER A 117 -0.99 -7.94 6.23
C SER A 117 -0.32 -8.10 4.87
N ILE A 118 -0.81 -8.99 4.00
CA ILE A 118 -0.29 -9.21 2.63
C ILE A 118 -0.23 -7.91 1.85
N GLN A 119 -1.25 -7.05 1.94
CA GLN A 119 -1.25 -5.76 1.26
C GLN A 119 -0.09 -4.85 1.73
N ASN A 120 0.23 -4.85 3.02
CA ASN A 120 1.40 -4.12 3.54
C ASN A 120 2.72 -4.73 3.08
N ILE A 121 2.81 -6.07 2.99
CA ILE A 121 3.99 -6.76 2.43
C ILE A 121 4.21 -6.35 0.97
N LEU A 122 3.14 -6.36 0.17
CA LEU A 122 3.20 -5.98 -1.24
C LEU A 122 3.56 -4.51 -1.42
N LEU A 123 3.06 -3.60 -0.55
CA LEU A 123 3.48 -2.20 -0.52
C LEU A 123 4.98 -2.06 -0.24
N PHE A 124 5.50 -2.80 0.74
CA PHE A 124 6.94 -2.81 1.02
C PHE A 124 7.76 -3.26 -0.18
N ILE A 125 7.35 -4.36 -0.82
CA ILE A 125 8.00 -4.88 -2.03
C ILE A 125 7.99 -3.82 -3.13
N ILE A 126 6.89 -3.10 -3.32
CA ILE A 126 6.84 -2.01 -4.30
C ILE A 126 7.85 -0.91 -3.97
N ILE A 127 7.90 -0.43 -2.74
CA ILE A 127 8.84 0.63 -2.34
C ILE A 127 10.29 0.15 -2.53
N PHE A 128 10.57 -1.10 -2.14
CA PHE A 128 11.88 -1.71 -2.32
C PHE A 128 12.26 -1.84 -3.80
N VAL A 129 11.34 -2.31 -4.65
CA VAL A 129 11.56 -2.44 -6.09
C VAL A 129 11.83 -1.07 -6.72
N MET A 130 11.06 -0.06 -6.33
CA MET A 130 11.22 1.31 -6.82
C MET A 130 12.61 1.87 -6.54
N ARG A 131 13.17 1.53 -5.38
CA ARG A 131 14.50 1.95 -4.93
C ARG A 131 15.61 1.16 -5.60
N MET A 132 15.57 -0.17 -5.49
CA MET A 132 16.67 -1.04 -5.93
C MET A 132 16.76 -1.18 -7.45
N PHE A 133 15.62 -1.24 -8.15
CA PHE A 133 15.59 -1.45 -9.60
C PHE A 133 15.60 -0.14 -10.40
N TYR A 134 16.17 0.94 -9.85
CA TYR A 134 16.26 2.23 -10.56
C TYR A 134 16.98 2.11 -11.91
N ARG A 135 18.06 1.33 -11.99
CA ARG A 135 18.82 1.12 -13.24
C ARG A 135 18.07 0.29 -14.28
N TRP A 136 17.13 -0.57 -13.84
CA TRP A 136 16.49 -1.58 -14.67
C TRP A 136 15.00 -1.24 -14.82
N PRO A 137 14.64 -0.31 -15.74
CA PRO A 137 13.30 0.26 -15.82
C PRO A 137 12.23 -0.79 -16.15
N PHE A 138 12.59 -1.82 -16.92
CA PHE A 138 11.67 -2.92 -17.28
C PHE A 138 11.17 -3.69 -16.05
N TRP A 139 12.07 -4.12 -15.17
CA TRP A 139 11.71 -4.88 -13.96
C TRP A 139 10.97 -4.02 -12.95
N ARG A 140 11.38 -2.75 -12.82
CA ARG A 140 10.68 -1.77 -12.00
C ARG A 140 9.23 -1.59 -12.46
N PHE A 141 9.01 -1.44 -13.77
CA PHE A 141 7.68 -1.38 -14.37
C PHE A 141 6.87 -2.65 -14.11
N LEU A 142 7.41 -3.82 -14.48
CA LEU A 142 6.71 -5.10 -14.42
C LEU A 142 6.25 -5.42 -12.99
N LEU A 143 7.12 -5.27 -12.00
CA LEU A 143 6.82 -5.59 -10.61
C LEU A 143 5.86 -4.57 -9.98
N SER A 144 6.07 -3.27 -10.20
CA SER A 144 5.21 -2.25 -9.58
C SER A 144 3.79 -2.25 -10.16
N PHE A 145 3.66 -2.29 -11.49
CA PHE A 145 2.36 -2.38 -12.16
C PHE A 145 1.71 -3.74 -11.93
N GLY A 146 2.47 -4.84 -12.06
CA GLY A 146 1.96 -6.20 -11.89
C GLY A 146 1.38 -6.45 -10.49
N ILE A 147 2.07 -6.01 -9.43
CA ILE A 147 1.57 -6.14 -8.05
C ILE A 147 0.24 -5.38 -7.90
N SER A 148 0.12 -4.17 -8.45
CA SER A 148 -1.14 -3.42 -8.40
C SER A 148 -2.29 -4.16 -9.09
N VAL A 149 -2.06 -4.70 -10.28
CA VAL A 149 -3.06 -5.49 -11.02
C VAL A 149 -3.49 -6.73 -10.23
N ILE A 150 -2.53 -7.47 -9.65
CA ILE A 150 -2.81 -8.65 -8.83
C ILE A 150 -3.70 -8.29 -7.64
N ILE A 151 -3.42 -7.18 -6.94
CA ILE A 151 -4.23 -6.76 -5.79
C ILE A 151 -5.63 -6.35 -6.21
N VAL A 152 -5.78 -5.57 -7.30
CA VAL A 152 -7.09 -5.20 -7.83
C VAL A 152 -7.89 -6.44 -8.21
N PHE A 153 -7.27 -7.40 -8.89
CA PHE A 153 -7.91 -8.65 -9.27
C PHE A 153 -8.36 -9.46 -8.06
N TYR A 154 -7.50 -9.59 -7.04
CA TYR A 154 -7.83 -10.25 -5.77
C TYR A 154 -9.02 -9.57 -5.08
N LEU A 155 -9.03 -8.24 -4.98
CA LEU A 155 -10.12 -7.47 -4.37
C LEU A 155 -11.46 -7.63 -5.11
N VAL A 156 -11.42 -7.65 -6.44
CA VAL A 156 -12.62 -7.76 -7.28
C VAL A 156 -13.21 -9.17 -7.25
N ILE A 157 -12.36 -10.22 -7.23
CA ILE A 157 -12.81 -11.61 -7.31
C ILE A 157 -13.17 -12.18 -5.94
N LEU A 158 -12.28 -12.06 -4.97
CA LEU A 158 -12.45 -12.70 -3.65
C LEU A 158 -13.24 -11.82 -2.68
N GLN A 159 -13.40 -10.52 -2.98
CA GLN A 159 -14.13 -9.55 -2.16
C GLN A 159 -13.86 -9.71 -0.66
N PRO A 160 -12.60 -9.53 -0.21
CA PRO A 160 -12.20 -9.84 1.15
C PRO A 160 -12.78 -8.88 2.20
N TYR A 161 -13.54 -7.83 1.82
CA TYR A 161 -14.19 -6.89 2.74
C TYR A 161 -15.69 -7.16 2.89
N TYR A 162 -16.24 -6.81 4.06
CA TYR A 162 -17.67 -6.98 4.36
C TYR A 162 -18.61 -6.17 3.45
N SER A 163 -18.13 -5.03 2.92
CA SER A 163 -18.93 -4.16 2.06
C SER A 163 -18.28 -3.97 0.69
N ILE A 164 -19.11 -3.85 -0.34
CA ILE A 164 -18.66 -3.53 -1.70
C ILE A 164 -18.00 -2.16 -1.75
N MET A 165 -18.51 -1.21 -0.97
CA MET A 165 -17.93 0.11 -0.88
C MET A 165 -16.50 0.06 -0.36
N SER A 166 -16.21 -0.80 0.63
CA SER A 166 -14.86 -1.04 1.14
C SER A 166 -13.94 -1.65 0.07
N ASN A 167 -14.40 -2.69 -0.65
CA ASN A 167 -13.64 -3.28 -1.75
C ASN A 167 -13.37 -2.26 -2.87
N PHE A 168 -14.34 -1.40 -3.18
CA PHE A 168 -14.21 -0.34 -4.17
C PHE A 168 -13.19 0.73 -3.72
N LEU A 169 -13.29 1.22 -2.49
CA LEU A 169 -12.35 2.21 -1.95
C LEU A 169 -10.92 1.68 -1.87
N SER A 170 -10.72 0.42 -1.49
CA SER A 170 -9.40 -0.20 -1.50
C SER A 170 -8.87 -0.40 -2.92
N SER A 171 -9.71 -0.79 -3.87
CA SER A 171 -9.29 -0.98 -5.27
C SER A 171 -9.03 0.34 -5.99
N ILE A 172 -9.69 1.45 -5.62
CA ILE A 172 -9.40 2.80 -6.13
C ILE A 172 -7.92 3.15 -5.95
N GLN A 173 -7.38 2.94 -4.74
CA GLN A 173 -6.00 3.29 -4.41
C GLN A 173 -5.00 2.57 -5.34
N TRP A 174 -5.21 1.26 -5.54
CA TRP A 174 -4.36 0.43 -6.39
C TRP A 174 -4.55 0.74 -7.88
N ALA A 175 -5.78 0.97 -8.32
CA ALA A 175 -6.07 1.31 -9.72
C ALA A 175 -5.42 2.65 -10.12
N ILE A 176 -5.53 3.68 -9.28
CA ILE A 176 -4.86 4.97 -9.51
C ILE A 176 -3.34 4.77 -9.49
N PHE A 177 -2.79 4.07 -8.50
CA PHE A 177 -1.36 3.81 -8.43
C PHE A 177 -0.84 3.08 -9.68
N GLY A 178 -1.52 2.00 -10.09
CA GLY A 178 -1.11 1.17 -11.24
C GLY A 178 -1.19 1.92 -12.57
N SER A 179 -2.28 2.64 -12.80
CA SER A 179 -2.46 3.45 -14.03
C SER A 179 -1.43 4.58 -14.14
N MET A 180 -1.25 5.35 -13.06
CA MET A 180 -0.23 6.40 -13.02
C MET A 180 1.18 5.84 -13.20
N ARG A 181 1.47 4.68 -12.59
CA ARG A 181 2.78 4.04 -12.72
C ARG A 181 3.05 3.57 -14.15
N LEU A 182 2.07 2.96 -14.79
CA LEU A 182 2.17 2.52 -16.18
C LEU A 182 2.50 3.71 -17.09
N CYS A 183 1.75 4.80 -16.97
CA CYS A 183 1.95 5.95 -17.84
C CYS A 183 3.26 6.70 -17.53
N MET A 184 3.66 6.84 -16.26
CA MET A 184 4.93 7.48 -15.91
C MET A 184 6.15 6.70 -16.42
N GLU A 185 6.13 5.37 -16.37
CA GLU A 185 7.26 4.56 -16.88
C GLU A 185 7.37 4.65 -18.40
N ILE A 186 6.23 4.60 -19.11
CA ILE A 186 6.21 4.80 -20.56
C ILE A 186 6.68 6.22 -20.91
N GLY A 187 6.18 7.23 -20.20
CA GLY A 187 6.60 8.62 -20.38
C GLY A 187 8.09 8.83 -20.14
N TYR A 188 8.65 8.18 -19.11
CA TYR A 188 10.08 8.21 -18.83
C TYR A 188 10.92 7.61 -19.98
N LEU A 189 10.47 6.51 -20.59
CA LEU A 189 11.15 5.92 -21.75
C LEU A 189 11.16 6.89 -22.95
N PHE A 190 10.03 7.55 -23.23
CA PHE A 190 9.95 8.55 -24.29
C PHE A 190 10.78 9.79 -23.98
N GLN A 191 10.78 10.26 -22.73
CA GLN A 191 11.63 11.37 -22.29
C GLN A 191 13.10 11.07 -22.53
N LYS A 192 13.56 9.85 -22.23
CA LYS A 192 14.94 9.43 -22.45
C LYS A 192 15.29 9.36 -23.93
N GLN A 193 14.36 8.91 -24.78
CA GLN A 193 14.59 8.80 -26.22
C GLN A 193 14.57 10.16 -26.94
N MET A 194 13.68 11.07 -26.51
CA MET A 194 13.49 12.38 -27.14
C MET A 194 14.31 13.50 -26.47
N ASN A 195 14.98 13.21 -25.35
CA ASN A 195 15.68 14.17 -24.49
C ASN A 195 14.84 15.42 -24.15
N ASN A 196 13.53 15.23 -23.96
CA ASN A 196 12.57 16.29 -23.69
C ASN A 196 11.62 15.84 -22.56
N TYR A 197 11.27 16.74 -21.66
CA TYR A 197 10.38 16.47 -20.53
C TYR A 197 8.88 16.49 -20.89
N VAL A 198 8.53 17.07 -22.05
CA VAL A 198 7.14 17.19 -22.54
C VAL A 198 6.38 15.85 -22.59
N PRO A 199 6.95 14.74 -23.12
CA PRO A 199 6.27 13.44 -23.13
C PRO A 199 5.82 12.98 -21.74
N SER A 200 6.67 13.13 -20.72
CA SER A 200 6.34 12.73 -19.35
C SER A 200 5.12 13.47 -18.80
N ILE A 201 4.99 14.77 -19.09
CA ILE A 201 3.82 15.58 -18.70
C ILE A 201 2.55 15.07 -19.39
N ILE A 202 2.62 14.81 -20.70
CA ILE A 202 1.48 14.31 -21.47
C ILE A 202 1.01 12.96 -20.92
N PHE A 203 1.95 12.05 -20.62
CA PHE A 203 1.62 10.75 -20.07
C PHE A 203 1.04 10.81 -18.65
N ILE A 204 1.38 11.81 -17.84
CA ILE A 204 0.71 12.04 -16.54
C ILE A 204 -0.79 12.32 -16.74
N PHE A 205 -1.15 13.18 -17.69
CA PHE A 205 -2.57 13.45 -17.99
C PHE A 205 -3.27 12.21 -18.55
N ILE A 206 -2.64 11.48 -19.46
CA ILE A 206 -3.18 10.21 -20.00
C ILE A 206 -3.40 9.22 -18.85
N GLY A 207 -2.46 9.12 -17.91
CA GLY A 207 -2.58 8.26 -16.73
C GLY A 207 -3.77 8.63 -15.85
N ALA A 208 -4.03 9.92 -15.65
CA ALA A 208 -5.20 10.37 -14.91
C ALA A 208 -6.51 9.95 -15.60
N PHE A 209 -6.64 10.12 -16.92
CA PHE A 209 -7.82 9.65 -17.67
C PHE A 209 -7.97 8.13 -17.63
N LEU A 210 -6.86 7.40 -17.79
CA LEU A 210 -6.83 5.94 -17.70
C LEU A 210 -7.30 5.46 -16.31
N SER A 211 -6.90 6.17 -15.25
CA SER A 211 -7.32 5.87 -13.89
C SER A 211 -8.83 5.96 -13.74
N ILE A 212 -9.47 7.02 -14.26
CA ILE A 212 -10.92 7.20 -14.23
C ILE A 212 -11.62 6.06 -14.98
N ALA A 213 -11.14 5.69 -16.16
CA ALA A 213 -11.68 4.57 -16.93
C ALA A 213 -11.59 3.23 -16.17
N PHE A 214 -10.48 2.98 -15.49
CA PHE A 214 -10.33 1.81 -14.63
C PHE A 214 -11.27 1.83 -13.43
N LEU A 215 -11.48 2.98 -12.79
CA LEU A 215 -12.42 3.12 -11.67
C LEU A 215 -13.85 2.77 -12.09
N VAL A 216 -14.30 3.30 -13.23
CA VAL A 216 -15.62 2.98 -13.79
C VAL A 216 -15.73 1.49 -14.10
N SER A 217 -14.69 0.91 -14.70
CA SER A 217 -14.64 -0.52 -15.04
C SER A 217 -14.72 -1.40 -13.79
N ILE A 218 -13.94 -1.10 -12.75
CA ILE A 218 -13.95 -1.81 -11.46
C ILE A 218 -15.33 -1.72 -10.81
N TYR A 219 -15.94 -0.53 -10.79
CA TYR A 219 -17.28 -0.34 -10.25
C TYR A 219 -18.31 -1.23 -10.96
N TYR A 220 -18.29 -1.24 -12.30
CA TYR A 220 -19.22 -2.06 -13.08
C TYR A 220 -19.01 -3.57 -12.86
N ILE A 221 -17.74 -4.01 -12.80
CA ILE A 221 -17.41 -5.42 -12.54
C ILE A 221 -17.87 -5.82 -11.12
N LEU A 222 -17.61 -4.99 -10.10
CA LEU A 222 -18.06 -5.24 -8.73
C LEU A 222 -19.59 -5.32 -8.63
N GLN A 223 -20.32 -4.43 -9.30
CA GLN A 223 -21.78 -4.48 -9.36
C GLN A 223 -22.29 -5.75 -10.05
N ARG A 224 -21.68 -6.13 -11.17
CA ARG A 224 -22.02 -7.37 -11.88
C ARG A 224 -21.74 -8.62 -11.03
N ARG A 225 -20.63 -8.63 -10.29
CA ARG A 225 -20.29 -9.70 -9.34
C ARG A 225 -21.28 -9.76 -8.19
N ARG A 226 -21.68 -8.62 -7.61
CA ARG A 226 -22.72 -8.55 -6.58
C ARG A 226 -24.01 -9.21 -7.04
N LYS A 227 -24.49 -8.86 -8.24
CA LYS A 227 -25.70 -9.46 -8.81
C LYS A 227 -25.58 -10.98 -8.89
N LYS A 228 -24.42 -11.52 -9.30
CA LYS A 228 -24.18 -12.96 -9.33
C LYS A 228 -24.09 -13.61 -7.95
N MET A 229 -23.51 -12.93 -6.95
CA MET A 229 -23.39 -13.45 -5.58
C MET A 229 -24.67 -13.33 -4.76
N LEU A 230 -25.59 -12.42 -5.11
CA LEU A 230 -26.93 -12.36 -4.50
C LEU A 230 -27.74 -13.65 -4.72
N PHE A 231 -27.44 -14.40 -5.78
CA PHE A 231 -28.05 -15.71 -6.04
C PHE A 231 -27.44 -16.85 -5.22
N LEU A 232 -26.48 -16.58 -4.32
CA LEU A 232 -25.78 -17.59 -3.53
C LEU A 232 -25.90 -17.29 -2.03
N LYS A 233 -26.66 -18.09 -1.29
CA LYS A 233 -26.64 -18.05 0.19
C LYS A 233 -25.70 -19.15 0.67
N LYS A 234 -24.59 -18.78 1.34
CA LYS A 234 -23.54 -19.72 1.80
C LYS A 234 -22.94 -20.60 0.68
N GLY A 235 -22.85 -20.10 -0.54
CA GLY A 235 -22.24 -20.85 -1.66
C GLY A 235 -23.15 -21.85 -2.37
N GLN A 236 -24.47 -21.83 -2.13
CA GLN A 236 -25.45 -22.62 -2.89
C GLN A 236 -26.48 -21.73 -3.60
N PRO A 237 -26.92 -22.10 -4.83
CA PRO A 237 -27.81 -21.29 -5.64
C PRO A 237 -29.21 -21.15 -5.02
N TYR A 238 -29.82 -19.99 -5.20
CA TYR A 238 -31.13 -19.60 -4.64
C TYR A 238 -32.32 -20.37 -5.23
N ILE A 239 -32.10 -21.07 -6.35
CA ILE A 239 -33.12 -21.84 -7.06
C ILE A 239 -32.57 -23.26 -7.19
N ASN A 240 -33.17 -24.20 -6.45
CA ASN A 240 -33.05 -25.61 -6.78
C ASN A 240 -33.83 -25.81 -8.09
N LEU A 241 -33.11 -26.07 -9.18
CA LEU A 241 -33.67 -26.70 -10.37
C LEU A 241 -33.92 -28.18 -10.06
#